data_AF-A0A8J2TYA9-F1
#
_entry.id   AF-A0A8J2TYA9-F1
#
_cell.length_a   1.000
_cell.length_b   1.000
_cell.length_c   1.000
_cell.angle_alpha   90.00
_cell.angle_beta   90.00
_cell.angle_gamma   90.00
#
_symmetry.space_group_name_H-M   'P 1'
#
loop_
_entity.id
_entity.type
_entity.pdbx_description
1 polymer ?
#
loop_
_entity_poly.entity_id
_entity_poly.type
_entity_poly.pdbx_seq_one_letter_code
_entity_poly.pdbx_strand_id
1 'polypeptide(L)'
;MIQTLVATLMWALVASLLIFRRKRTDRSITYAALTIAIAMTLNVDAAYSAVDRLLGGTNLATLIADALLMTGLFFLGRGVMKTGEYRPRLVRAAVSIPVLLVALLAITASFLLIDRGTTTTRFMIDLGAQPAAAVYSIINFTYCLVIVVAMLVLAIRQYRHNTGIQHLPAALLSLGSAFGVALCLAVIVMDVAHATGHLDLMHTIQSAYDPLSVLTFVFLCAGFAIQPAVRRAQHRARQRQTVALTAQLESLWHQATRARPGLSQADPLAASSEDPEGHLHRVIVEIRDAMIDPRITFDISTDDRDLLERAESHLVGSDSALATTSPVPYVEERES
;
A
#
# COMPACT_ATOMS: atom_id res chain seq x y z
N MET A 1 2.64 -27.81 4.30
CA MET A 1 3.89 -27.00 4.24
C MET A 1 3.68 -25.63 3.60
N ILE A 2 2.96 -25.52 2.48
CA ILE A 2 2.69 -24.22 1.84
C ILE A 2 1.75 -23.34 2.68
N GLN A 3 0.63 -23.89 3.16
CA GLN A 3 -0.31 -23.17 4.03
C GLN A 3 0.37 -22.58 5.28
N THR A 4 1.25 -23.36 5.93
CA THR A 4 2.02 -22.91 7.09
C THR A 4 2.97 -21.78 6.73
N LEU A 5 3.59 -21.82 5.55
CA LEU A 5 4.46 -20.73 5.05
C LEU A 5 3.65 -19.46 4.77
N VAL A 6 2.48 -19.58 4.15
CA VAL A 6 1.59 -18.44 3.89
C VAL A 6 1.13 -17.81 5.20
N ALA A 7 0.71 -18.63 6.18
CA ALA A 7 0.30 -18.15 7.49
C ALA A 7 1.45 -17.44 8.23
N THR A 8 2.67 -17.98 8.21
CA THR A 8 3.82 -17.33 8.85
C THR A 8 4.20 -16.01 8.18
N LEU A 9 4.16 -15.93 6.84
CA LEU A 9 4.37 -14.68 6.10
C LEU A 9 3.33 -13.61 6.49
N MET A 10 2.06 -14.00 6.58
CA MET A 10 0.99 -13.09 6.98
C MET A 10 1.18 -12.58 8.41
N TRP A 11 1.56 -13.44 9.36
CA TRP A 11 1.88 -13.02 10.72
C TRP A 11 3.13 -12.14 10.80
N ALA A 12 4.16 -12.41 10.01
CA ALA A 12 5.33 -11.55 9.89
C ALA A 12 4.97 -10.16 9.35
N LEU A 13 4.06 -10.09 8.36
CA LEU A 13 3.51 -8.82 7.88
C LEU A 13 2.76 -8.08 9.00
N VAL A 14 1.90 -8.76 9.76
CA VAL A 14 1.18 -8.15 10.89
C VAL A 14 2.17 -7.59 11.91
N ALA A 15 3.19 -8.36 12.31
CA ALA A 15 4.21 -7.91 13.24
C ALA A 15 4.96 -6.68 12.71
N SER A 16 5.38 -6.70 11.44
CA SER A 16 6.01 -5.55 10.78
C SER A 16 5.13 -4.30 10.83
N LEU A 17 3.86 -4.42 10.43
CA LEU A 17 2.91 -3.30 10.43
C LEU A 17 2.66 -2.75 11.85
N LEU A 18 2.65 -3.62 12.88
CA LEU A 18 2.51 -3.21 14.27
C LEU A 18 3.76 -2.48 14.80
N ILE A 19 4.97 -2.93 14.45
CA ILE A 19 6.23 -2.28 14.84
C ILE A 19 6.36 -0.88 14.23
N PHE A 20 5.98 -0.73 12.95
CA PHE A 20 6.06 0.56 12.25
C PHE A 20 4.87 1.50 12.55
N ARG A 21 3.93 1.10 13.41
CA ARG A 21 2.71 1.85 13.73
C ARG A 21 3.01 3.03 14.67
N ARG A 22 3.09 4.27 14.17
CA ARG A 22 3.27 5.45 15.06
C ARG A 22 2.24 6.57 15.01
N LYS A 23 1.32 6.67 14.04
CA LYS A 23 0.23 7.68 14.08
C LYS A 23 -1.04 7.17 13.38
N ARG A 24 -2.18 7.75 13.76
CA ARG A 24 -3.60 7.36 13.56
C ARG A 24 -4.07 6.97 12.15
N THR A 25 -3.24 6.96 11.12
CA THR A 25 -3.71 7.19 9.75
C THR A 25 -4.14 5.93 8.98
N ASP A 26 -3.56 4.75 9.24
CA ASP A 26 -3.80 3.55 8.39
C ASP A 26 -4.23 2.28 9.17
N ARG A 27 -5.27 2.41 10.02
CA ARG A 27 -5.81 1.26 10.77
C ARG A 27 -6.39 0.16 9.86
N SER A 28 -6.91 0.51 8.69
CA SER A 28 -7.58 -0.43 7.79
C SER A 28 -6.64 -1.50 7.22
N ILE A 29 -5.39 -1.15 6.90
CA ILE A 29 -4.41 -2.10 6.37
C ILE A 29 -3.97 -3.09 7.47
N THR A 30 -3.78 -2.61 8.71
CA THR A 30 -3.46 -3.51 9.83
C THR A 30 -4.61 -4.46 10.16
N TYR A 31 -5.86 -3.97 10.17
CA TYR A 31 -7.02 -4.83 10.37
C TYR A 31 -7.17 -5.84 9.24
N ALA A 32 -6.99 -5.42 7.99
CA ALA A 32 -6.96 -6.32 6.85
C ALA A 32 -5.92 -7.43 7.02
N ALA A 33 -4.66 -7.07 7.28
CA ALA A 33 -3.58 -8.02 7.45
C ALA A 33 -3.84 -9.00 8.62
N LEU A 34 -4.38 -8.51 9.74
CA LEU A 34 -4.73 -9.33 10.88
C LEU A 34 -5.85 -10.33 10.55
N THR A 35 -6.93 -9.86 9.93
CA THR A 35 -8.06 -10.72 9.55
C THR A 35 -7.63 -11.78 8.52
N ILE A 36 -6.83 -11.40 7.51
CA ILE A 36 -6.28 -12.36 6.53
C ILE A 36 -5.33 -13.35 7.21
N ALA A 37 -4.49 -12.92 8.16
CA ALA A 37 -3.60 -13.82 8.89
C ALA A 37 -4.38 -14.87 9.69
N ILE A 38 -5.48 -14.48 10.34
CA ILE A 38 -6.36 -15.42 11.06
C ILE A 38 -7.00 -16.40 10.06
N ALA A 39 -7.53 -15.91 8.93
CA ALA A 39 -8.08 -16.76 7.88
C ALA A 39 -7.05 -17.79 7.36
N MET A 40 -5.84 -17.35 7.05
CA MET A 40 -4.77 -18.24 6.58
C MET A 40 -4.30 -19.22 7.65
N THR A 41 -4.36 -18.85 8.94
CA THR A 41 -4.06 -19.76 10.04
C THR A 41 -5.12 -20.86 10.15
N LEU A 42 -6.39 -20.51 9.96
CA LEU A 42 -7.48 -21.50 9.92
C LEU A 42 -7.38 -22.46 8.74
N ASN A 43 -6.67 -22.09 7.67
CA ASN A 43 -6.40 -22.99 6.54
C ASN A 43 -5.24 -23.97 6.79
N VAL A 44 -4.51 -23.88 7.91
CA VAL A 44 -3.46 -24.86 8.25
C VAL A 44 -4.11 -26.14 8.77
N ASP A 45 -3.86 -27.28 8.12
CA ASP A 45 -4.48 -28.59 8.42
C ASP A 45 -4.71 -28.89 9.91
N ALA A 46 -3.70 -28.67 10.76
CA ALA A 46 -3.78 -28.91 12.20
C ALA A 46 -4.74 -27.95 12.92
N ALA A 47 -4.67 -26.66 12.60
CA ALA A 47 -5.56 -25.64 13.17
C ALA A 47 -6.99 -25.80 12.63
N TYR A 48 -7.12 -26.04 11.32
CA TYR A 48 -8.37 -26.34 10.65
C TYR A 48 -9.10 -27.49 11.35
N SER A 49 -8.45 -28.65 11.46
CA SER A 49 -9.05 -29.86 12.01
C SER A 49 -9.39 -29.72 13.50
N ALA A 50 -8.65 -28.91 14.26
CA ALA A 50 -8.98 -28.63 15.65
C ALA A 50 -10.23 -27.74 15.77
N VAL A 51 -10.28 -26.66 15.01
CA VAL A 51 -11.40 -25.71 15.02
C VAL A 51 -12.66 -26.35 14.44
N ASP A 52 -12.57 -27.09 13.33
CA ASP A 52 -13.73 -27.72 12.72
C ASP A 52 -14.37 -28.77 13.63
N ARG A 53 -13.55 -29.56 14.34
CA ARG A 53 -14.06 -30.51 15.35
C ARG A 53 -14.84 -29.82 16.47
N LEU A 54 -14.39 -28.65 16.93
CA LEU A 54 -15.11 -27.86 17.94
C LEU A 54 -16.44 -27.31 17.40
N LEU A 55 -16.53 -27.08 16.08
CA LEU A 55 -17.72 -26.59 15.40
C LEU A 55 -18.67 -27.71 14.94
N GLY A 56 -18.39 -28.97 15.32
CA GLY A 56 -19.24 -30.12 14.99
C GLY A 56 -18.76 -30.99 13.82
N GLY A 57 -17.59 -30.68 13.25
CA GLY A 57 -16.89 -31.56 12.30
C GLY A 57 -17.52 -31.67 10.91
N THR A 58 -18.15 -30.59 10.44
CA THR A 58 -18.89 -30.54 9.17
C THR A 58 -18.37 -29.46 8.21
N ASN A 59 -17.06 -29.18 8.26
CA ASN A 59 -16.35 -28.22 7.42
C ASN A 59 -16.77 -26.75 7.62
N LEU A 60 -17.40 -26.41 8.74
CA LEU A 60 -17.79 -25.03 9.08
C LEU A 60 -16.57 -24.11 9.25
N ALA A 61 -15.41 -24.67 9.63
CA ALA A 61 -14.17 -23.91 9.67
C ALA A 61 -13.80 -23.32 8.31
N THR A 62 -14.14 -23.98 7.19
CA THR A 62 -13.91 -23.47 5.82
C THR A 62 -14.71 -22.18 5.59
N LEU A 63 -16.01 -22.19 5.89
CA LEU A 63 -16.88 -21.03 5.71
C LEU A 63 -16.40 -19.84 6.54
N ILE A 64 -15.97 -20.09 7.78
CA ILE A 64 -15.44 -19.03 8.66
C ILE A 64 -14.12 -18.48 8.10
N ALA A 65 -13.20 -19.35 7.68
CA ALA A 65 -11.92 -18.93 7.11
C ALA A 65 -12.12 -18.07 5.84
N ASP A 66 -13.00 -18.50 4.94
CA ASP A 66 -13.30 -17.77 3.70
C ASP A 66 -14.03 -16.44 3.99
N ALA A 67 -14.99 -16.42 4.91
CA ALA A 67 -15.66 -15.18 5.32
C ALA A 67 -14.67 -14.17 5.95
N LEU A 68 -13.72 -14.65 6.76
CA LEU A 68 -12.64 -13.82 7.30
C LEU A 68 -11.72 -13.32 6.20
N LEU A 69 -11.36 -14.16 5.22
CA LEU A 69 -10.54 -13.76 4.09
C LEU A 69 -11.21 -12.65 3.27
N MET A 70 -12.49 -12.81 2.92
CA MET A 70 -13.27 -11.81 2.19
C MET A 70 -13.38 -10.49 2.97
N THR A 71 -13.59 -10.58 4.29
CA THR A 71 -13.63 -9.40 5.17
C THR A 71 -12.27 -8.70 5.28
N GLY A 72 -11.19 -9.48 5.34
CA GLY A 72 -9.83 -8.96 5.32
C GLY A 72 -9.50 -8.23 4.03
N LEU A 73 -9.84 -8.83 2.88
CA LEU A 73 -9.69 -8.21 1.56
C LEU A 73 -10.57 -6.96 1.39
N PHE A 74 -11.78 -6.95 1.97
CA PHE A 74 -12.63 -5.76 2.01
C PHE A 74 -11.92 -4.59 2.69
N PHE A 75 -11.36 -4.81 3.89
CA PHE A 75 -10.60 -3.78 4.60
C PHE A 75 -9.34 -3.36 3.82
N LEU A 76 -8.71 -4.31 3.13
CA LEU A 76 -7.54 -4.04 2.29
C LEU A 76 -7.90 -3.12 1.13
N GLY A 77 -8.93 -3.48 0.36
CA GLY A 77 -9.47 -2.68 -0.73
C GLY A 77 -9.84 -1.27 -0.27
N ARG A 78 -10.49 -1.14 0.90
CA ARG A 78 -10.80 0.15 1.51
C ARG A 78 -9.56 0.97 1.86
N GLY A 79 -8.53 0.32 2.40
CA GLY A 79 -7.26 0.97 2.73
C GLY A 79 -6.59 1.55 1.50
N VAL A 80 -6.47 0.74 0.44
CA VAL A 80 -5.84 1.15 -0.82
C VAL A 80 -6.65 2.24 -1.53
N MET A 81 -7.98 2.17 -1.50
CA MET A 81 -8.85 3.20 -2.08
C MET A 81 -8.81 4.55 -1.36
N LYS A 82 -8.54 4.56 -0.05
CA LYS A 82 -8.42 5.81 0.72
C LYS A 82 -7.19 6.61 0.27
N THR A 83 -6.13 5.93 -0.16
CA THR A 83 -4.85 6.53 -0.54
C THR A 83 -4.74 6.87 -2.02
N GLY A 84 -5.61 6.34 -2.89
CA GLY A 84 -5.58 6.58 -4.33
C GLY A 84 -6.59 7.62 -4.80
N GLU A 85 -6.15 8.54 -5.65
CA GLU A 85 -7.03 9.48 -6.37
C GLU A 85 -7.93 8.75 -7.38
N TYR A 86 -7.48 7.60 -7.89
CA TYR A 86 -8.23 6.77 -8.83
C TYR A 86 -9.25 5.88 -8.13
N ARG A 87 -10.54 6.08 -8.46
CA ARG A 87 -11.67 5.33 -7.88
C ARG A 87 -12.51 4.64 -8.97
N PRO A 88 -12.08 3.48 -9.49
CA PRO A 88 -12.88 2.73 -10.47
C PRO A 88 -14.22 2.33 -9.86
N ARG A 89 -15.31 2.56 -10.60
CA ARG A 89 -16.70 2.38 -10.11
C ARG A 89 -16.97 0.96 -9.62
N LEU A 90 -16.47 -0.05 -10.34
CA LEU A 90 -16.61 -1.47 -9.99
C LEU A 90 -15.95 -1.80 -8.65
N VAL A 91 -14.74 -1.27 -8.42
CA VAL A 91 -14.01 -1.50 -7.15
C VAL A 91 -14.69 -0.76 -6.01
N ARG A 92 -15.16 0.47 -6.24
CA ARG A 92 -15.94 1.20 -5.24
C ARG A 92 -17.21 0.44 -4.84
N ALA A 93 -17.87 -0.19 -5.81
CA ALA A 93 -19.03 -1.04 -5.56
C ALA A 93 -18.61 -2.33 -4.82
N ALA A 94 -17.56 -3.03 -5.25
CA ALA A 94 -17.09 -4.25 -4.60
C ALA A 94 -16.60 -4.05 -3.16
N VAL A 95 -15.99 -2.90 -2.89
CA VAL A 95 -15.51 -2.47 -1.57
C VAL A 95 -16.63 -1.76 -0.77
N SER A 96 -17.89 -1.92 -1.18
CA SER A 96 -19.06 -1.46 -0.43
C SER A 96 -19.56 -2.55 0.52
N ILE A 97 -20.02 -2.13 1.70
CA ILE A 97 -20.62 -3.02 2.70
C ILE A 97 -21.74 -3.89 2.10
N PRO A 98 -22.69 -3.35 1.29
CA PRO A 98 -23.76 -4.20 0.75
C PRO A 98 -23.24 -5.30 -0.16
N VAL A 99 -22.21 -5.05 -0.98
CA VAL A 99 -21.64 -6.10 -1.85
C VAL A 99 -20.93 -7.17 -1.05
N LEU A 100 -20.17 -6.81 -0.01
CA LEU A 100 -19.58 -7.80 0.89
C LEU A 100 -20.68 -8.65 1.55
N LEU A 101 -21.74 -8.04 2.07
CA LEU A 101 -22.83 -8.76 2.72
C LEU A 101 -23.56 -9.70 1.74
N VAL A 102 -23.84 -9.24 0.52
CA VAL A 102 -24.45 -10.08 -0.52
C VAL A 102 -23.54 -11.25 -0.87
N ALA A 103 -22.24 -11.01 -1.02
CA ALA A 103 -21.29 -12.07 -1.34
C ALA A 103 -21.17 -13.08 -0.17
N LEU A 104 -21.10 -12.63 1.08
CA LEU A 104 -21.10 -13.47 2.28
C LEU A 104 -22.39 -14.31 2.41
N LEU A 105 -23.54 -13.70 2.14
CA LEU A 105 -24.82 -14.40 2.11
C LEU A 105 -24.85 -15.45 0.99
N ALA A 106 -24.34 -15.12 -0.20
CA ALA A 106 -24.32 -16.02 -1.34
C ALA A 106 -23.40 -17.22 -1.11
N ILE A 107 -22.20 -17.02 -0.55
CA ILE A 107 -21.33 -18.16 -0.18
C ILE A 107 -21.95 -18.98 0.94
N THR A 108 -22.61 -18.35 1.91
CA THR A 108 -23.26 -19.08 3.02
C THR A 108 -24.42 -19.93 2.49
N ALA A 109 -25.28 -19.35 1.65
CA ALA A 109 -26.38 -20.08 1.01
C ALA A 109 -25.86 -21.24 0.15
N SER A 110 -24.82 -21.01 -0.66
CA SER A 110 -24.20 -22.06 -1.47
C SER A 110 -23.60 -23.16 -0.59
N PHE A 111 -22.92 -22.79 0.49
CA PHE A 111 -22.30 -23.72 1.45
C PHE A 111 -23.32 -24.62 2.14
N LEU A 112 -24.50 -24.10 2.49
CA LEU A 112 -25.57 -24.87 3.11
C LEU A 112 -26.19 -25.91 2.16
N LEU A 113 -26.02 -25.75 0.84
CA LEU A 113 -26.49 -26.69 -0.18
C LEU A 113 -25.48 -27.80 -0.49
N ILE A 114 -24.26 -27.72 0.05
CA ILE A 114 -23.22 -28.75 -0.14
C ILE A 114 -23.54 -29.94 0.77
N ASP A 115 -23.42 -31.15 0.23
CA ASP A 115 -23.36 -32.35 1.07
C ASP A 115 -21.94 -32.45 1.65
N ARG A 116 -21.77 -31.88 2.85
CA ARG A 116 -20.45 -31.57 3.45
C ARG A 116 -19.73 -32.78 4.04
N GLY A 117 -20.44 -33.87 4.32
CA GLY A 117 -19.86 -35.03 5.01
C GLY A 117 -19.11 -34.66 6.30
N THR A 118 -18.03 -35.39 6.57
CA THR A 118 -17.11 -35.17 7.69
C THR A 118 -16.02 -34.16 7.34
N THR A 119 -15.36 -33.60 8.36
CA THR A 119 -14.18 -32.74 8.22
C THR A 119 -13.17 -33.26 7.19
N THR A 120 -12.80 -32.42 6.23
CA THR A 120 -11.71 -32.64 5.27
C THR A 120 -10.83 -31.41 5.16
N THR A 121 -9.51 -31.61 5.10
CA THR A 121 -8.55 -30.53 4.85
C THR A 121 -8.39 -30.19 3.37
N ARG A 122 -9.01 -30.97 2.48
CA ARG A 122 -8.94 -30.83 1.02
C ARG A 122 -10.32 -30.56 0.42
N PHE A 123 -11.05 -29.62 1.03
CA PHE A 123 -12.46 -29.32 0.73
C PHE A 123 -12.79 -29.27 -0.78
N MET A 124 -12.05 -28.52 -1.61
CA MET A 124 -12.33 -28.42 -3.05
C MET A 124 -11.83 -29.58 -3.91
N ILE A 125 -10.96 -30.43 -3.40
CA ILE A 125 -10.59 -31.68 -4.07
C ILE A 125 -11.66 -32.74 -3.79
N ASP A 126 -12.15 -32.81 -2.56
CA ASP A 126 -13.07 -33.88 -2.15
C ASP A 126 -14.53 -33.57 -2.50
N LEU A 127 -14.94 -32.30 -2.43
CA LEU A 127 -16.33 -31.86 -2.59
C LEU A 127 -16.54 -30.99 -3.84
N GLY A 128 -15.47 -30.62 -4.56
CA GLY A 128 -15.53 -29.68 -5.68
C GLY A 128 -16.32 -30.16 -6.90
N ALA A 129 -16.54 -31.47 -7.04
CA ALA A 129 -17.41 -32.01 -8.08
C ALA A 129 -18.89 -31.62 -7.88
N GLN A 130 -19.30 -31.26 -6.66
CA GLN A 130 -20.67 -30.82 -6.40
C GLN A 130 -20.91 -29.42 -6.98
N PRO A 131 -21.99 -29.19 -7.75
CA PRO A 131 -22.30 -27.87 -8.32
C PRO A 131 -22.38 -26.76 -7.26
N ALA A 132 -22.93 -27.05 -6.08
CA ALA A 132 -23.01 -26.10 -4.97
C ALA A 132 -21.63 -25.68 -4.45
N ALA A 133 -20.67 -26.62 -4.43
CA ALA A 133 -19.29 -26.37 -4.01
C ALA A 133 -18.51 -25.54 -5.04
N ALA A 134 -18.71 -25.82 -6.32
CA ALA A 134 -18.15 -25.01 -7.40
C ALA A 134 -18.70 -23.58 -7.37
N VAL A 135 -20.02 -23.39 -7.24
CA VAL A 135 -20.64 -22.06 -7.12
C VAL A 135 -20.12 -21.31 -5.89
N TYR A 136 -20.01 -21.99 -4.75
CA TYR A 136 -19.42 -21.45 -3.53
C TYR A 136 -18.01 -20.88 -3.78
N SER A 137 -17.12 -21.69 -4.35
CA SER A 137 -15.73 -21.30 -4.60
C SER A 137 -15.63 -20.19 -5.65
N ILE A 138 -16.39 -20.29 -6.75
CA ILE A 138 -16.42 -19.28 -7.81
C ILE A 138 -16.85 -17.92 -7.26
N ILE A 139 -17.86 -17.84 -6.39
CA ILE A 139 -18.29 -16.57 -5.78
C ILE A 139 -17.15 -15.99 -4.93
N ASN A 140 -16.54 -16.82 -4.08
CA ASN A 140 -15.45 -16.40 -3.20
C ASN A 140 -14.25 -15.86 -4.00
N PHE A 141 -13.76 -16.62 -4.97
CA PHE A 141 -12.60 -16.22 -5.79
C PHE A 141 -12.92 -15.10 -6.78
N THR A 142 -14.17 -14.96 -7.25
CA THR A 142 -14.59 -13.81 -8.05
C THR A 142 -14.55 -12.53 -7.23
N TYR A 143 -15.03 -12.56 -5.99
CA TYR A 143 -14.93 -11.41 -5.09
C TYR A 143 -13.46 -11.03 -4.83
N CYS A 144 -12.61 -12.02 -4.56
CA CYS A 144 -11.17 -11.82 -4.39
C CYS A 144 -10.54 -11.22 -5.66
N LEU A 145 -10.86 -11.77 -6.84
CA LEU A 145 -10.36 -11.33 -8.13
C LEU A 145 -10.64 -9.84 -8.37
N VAL A 146 -11.86 -9.38 -8.09
CA VAL A 146 -12.23 -7.96 -8.27
C VAL A 146 -11.35 -7.05 -7.41
N ILE A 147 -11.09 -7.43 -6.16
CA ILE A 147 -10.23 -6.64 -5.24
C ILE A 147 -8.76 -6.68 -5.69
N VAL A 148 -8.25 -7.85 -6.05
CA VAL A 148 -6.85 -8.01 -6.47
C VAL A 148 -6.58 -7.30 -7.81
N VAL A 149 -7.52 -7.34 -8.76
CA VAL A 149 -7.44 -6.55 -10.01
C VAL A 149 -7.38 -5.06 -9.70
N ALA A 150 -8.19 -4.59 -8.75
CA ALA A 150 -8.12 -3.20 -8.31
C ALA A 150 -6.73 -2.84 -7.78
N MET A 151 -6.21 -3.68 -6.89
CA MET A 151 -4.88 -3.52 -6.31
C MET A 151 -3.80 -3.50 -7.39
N LEU A 152 -3.89 -4.36 -8.40
CA LEU A 152 -2.98 -4.39 -9.54
C LEU A 152 -2.99 -3.05 -10.30
N VAL A 153 -4.18 -2.53 -10.63
CA VAL A 153 -4.30 -1.26 -11.36
C VAL A 153 -3.71 -0.10 -10.55
N LEU A 154 -3.96 -0.05 -9.25
CA LEU A 154 -3.41 0.95 -8.35
C LEU A 154 -1.88 0.82 -8.24
N ALA A 155 -1.35 -0.40 -8.07
CA ALA A 155 0.07 -0.66 -7.98
C ALA A 155 0.83 -0.30 -9.26
N ILE A 156 0.28 -0.64 -10.44
CA ILE A 156 0.87 -0.25 -11.74
C ILE A 156 0.90 1.27 -11.90
N ARG A 157 -0.16 1.98 -11.51
CA ARG A 157 -0.19 3.44 -11.57
C ARG A 157 0.85 4.06 -10.64
N GLN A 158 0.91 3.57 -9.41
CA GLN A 158 1.88 4.02 -8.44
C GLN A 158 3.31 3.73 -8.91
N TYR A 159 3.55 2.59 -9.55
CA TYR A 159 4.83 2.26 -10.17
C TYR A 159 5.21 3.26 -11.27
N ARG A 160 4.25 3.70 -12.10
CA ARG A 160 4.50 4.68 -13.16
C ARG A 160 4.72 6.11 -12.66
N HIS A 161 4.14 6.48 -11.51
CA HIS A 161 4.19 7.85 -11.00
C HIS A 161 5.28 8.04 -9.93
N ASN A 162 5.67 6.99 -9.22
CA ASN A 162 6.71 7.05 -8.21
C ASN A 162 8.10 7.10 -8.86
N THR A 163 8.93 8.03 -8.41
CA THR A 163 10.36 8.10 -8.74
C THR A 163 11.22 7.54 -7.60
N GLY A 164 12.38 6.97 -7.95
CA GLY A 164 13.37 6.49 -6.98
C GLY A 164 12.91 5.32 -6.09
N ILE A 165 13.22 5.38 -4.79
CA ILE A 165 13.10 4.25 -3.85
C ILE A 165 11.65 3.78 -3.59
N GLN A 166 10.64 4.57 -3.97
CA GLN A 166 9.22 4.19 -3.85
C GLN A 166 8.74 3.28 -4.99
N HIS A 167 9.58 3.02 -5.99
CA HIS A 167 9.28 2.11 -7.08
C HIS A 167 9.27 0.64 -6.62
N LEU A 168 10.12 0.28 -5.65
CA LEU A 168 10.27 -1.09 -5.17
C LEU A 168 8.98 -1.66 -4.52
N PRO A 169 8.33 -0.97 -3.55
CA PRO A 169 7.04 -1.44 -3.01
C PRO A 169 5.96 -1.57 -4.09
N ALA A 170 5.89 -0.60 -5.00
CA ALA A 170 4.90 -0.60 -6.07
C ALA A 170 5.11 -1.76 -7.06
N ALA A 171 6.36 -2.09 -7.37
CA ALA A 171 6.75 -3.22 -8.21
C ALA A 171 6.39 -4.57 -7.57
N LEU A 172 6.67 -4.73 -6.27
CA LEU A 172 6.33 -5.95 -5.54
C LEU A 172 4.82 -6.12 -5.43
N LEU A 173 4.08 -5.04 -5.14
CA LEU A 173 2.62 -5.08 -5.08
C LEU A 173 1.98 -5.37 -6.45
N SER A 174 2.53 -4.83 -7.54
CA SER A 174 2.03 -5.11 -8.89
C SER A 174 2.28 -6.56 -9.28
N LEU A 175 3.48 -7.07 -9.02
CA LEU A 175 3.83 -8.46 -9.30
C LEU A 175 2.99 -9.44 -8.46
N GLY A 176 2.87 -9.19 -7.15
CA GLY A 176 2.05 -10.00 -6.25
C GLY A 176 0.57 -9.99 -6.62
N SER A 177 0.05 -8.83 -7.03
CA SER A 177 -1.34 -8.72 -7.48
C SER A 177 -1.55 -9.40 -8.84
N ALA A 178 -0.58 -9.34 -9.76
CA ALA A 178 -0.65 -10.07 -11.04
C ALA A 178 -0.70 -11.58 -10.84
N PHE A 179 0.15 -12.12 -9.96
CA PHE A 179 0.07 -13.53 -9.57
C PHE A 179 -1.24 -13.85 -8.86
N GLY A 180 -1.77 -12.95 -8.02
CA GLY A 180 -3.05 -13.14 -7.36
C GLY A 180 -4.24 -13.17 -8.33
N VAL A 181 -4.22 -12.34 -9.38
CA VAL A 181 -5.20 -12.40 -10.48
C VAL A 181 -5.12 -13.75 -11.18
N ALA A 182 -3.92 -14.19 -11.56
CA ALA A 182 -3.70 -15.47 -12.21
C ALA A 182 -4.14 -16.64 -11.33
N LEU A 183 -3.87 -16.58 -10.02
CA LEU A 183 -4.32 -17.56 -9.04
C LEU A 183 -5.85 -17.64 -8.97
N CYS A 184 -6.55 -16.51 -8.86
CA CYS A 184 -8.02 -16.51 -8.79
C CYS A 184 -8.63 -17.07 -10.08
N LEU A 185 -8.09 -16.71 -11.25
CA LEU A 185 -8.53 -17.25 -12.53
C LEU A 185 -8.26 -18.76 -12.63
N ALA A 186 -7.08 -19.23 -12.20
CA ALA A 186 -6.75 -20.64 -12.18
C ALA A 186 -7.74 -21.44 -11.30
N VAL A 187 -8.08 -20.93 -10.11
CA VAL A 187 -9.07 -21.58 -9.24
C VAL A 187 -10.46 -21.62 -9.89
N ILE A 188 -10.94 -20.51 -10.45
CA ILE A 188 -12.25 -20.49 -11.13
C ILE A 188 -12.28 -21.49 -12.29
N VAL A 189 -11.20 -21.60 -13.07
CA VAL A 189 -11.13 -22.59 -14.16
C VAL A 189 -11.09 -24.02 -13.61
N MET A 190 -10.35 -24.28 -12.52
CA MET A 190 -10.34 -25.59 -11.86
C MET A 190 -11.74 -25.96 -11.35
N ASP A 191 -12.48 -25.03 -10.74
CA ASP A 191 -13.83 -25.26 -10.22
C ASP A 191 -14.80 -25.65 -11.35
N VAL A 192 -14.75 -24.92 -12.48
CA VAL A 192 -15.56 -25.24 -13.67
C VAL A 192 -15.14 -26.58 -14.29
N ALA A 193 -13.84 -26.85 -14.39
CA ALA A 193 -13.33 -28.11 -14.92
C ALA A 193 -13.77 -29.31 -14.04
N HIS A 194 -13.69 -29.17 -12.73
CA HIS A 194 -14.09 -30.19 -11.78
C HIS A 194 -15.60 -30.45 -11.84
N ALA A 195 -16.42 -29.40 -11.85
CA ALA A 195 -17.89 -29.51 -11.92
C ALA A 195 -18.39 -30.07 -13.26
N THR A 196 -17.62 -29.92 -14.34
CA THR A 196 -17.96 -30.44 -15.68
C THR A 196 -17.31 -31.80 -15.98
N GLY A 197 -16.54 -32.36 -15.05
CA GLY A 197 -15.87 -33.66 -15.21
C GLY A 197 -14.59 -33.64 -16.05
N HIS A 198 -14.06 -32.46 -16.41
CA HIS A 198 -12.80 -32.32 -17.16
C HIS A 198 -11.58 -32.41 -16.23
N LEU A 199 -11.34 -33.60 -15.67
CA LEU A 199 -10.31 -33.81 -14.65
C LEU A 199 -8.89 -33.58 -15.17
N ASP A 200 -8.59 -33.88 -16.44
CA ASP A 200 -7.25 -33.67 -17.01
C ASP A 200 -6.85 -32.19 -17.00
N LEU A 201 -7.79 -31.31 -17.35
CA LEU A 201 -7.61 -29.86 -17.30
C LEU A 201 -7.42 -29.38 -15.86
N MET A 202 -8.23 -29.88 -14.94
CA MET A 202 -8.12 -29.57 -13.51
C MET A 202 -6.72 -29.91 -12.97
N HIS A 203 -6.23 -31.13 -13.20
CA HIS A 203 -4.91 -31.57 -12.72
C HIS A 203 -3.76 -30.78 -13.35
N THR A 204 -3.88 -30.43 -14.64
CA THR A 204 -2.88 -29.61 -15.33
C THR A 204 -2.74 -28.24 -14.66
N ILE A 205 -3.87 -27.58 -14.39
CA ILE A 205 -3.88 -26.24 -13.76
C ILE A 205 -3.51 -26.32 -12.28
N GLN A 206 -3.87 -27.41 -11.59
CA GLN A 206 -3.56 -27.63 -10.17
C GLN A 206 -2.06 -27.57 -9.89
N SER A 207 -1.21 -28.01 -10.82
CA SER A 207 0.24 -27.91 -10.69
C SER A 207 0.75 -26.46 -10.55
N ALA A 208 0.03 -25.49 -11.13
CA ALA A 208 0.36 -24.07 -11.06
C ALA A 208 -0.18 -23.38 -9.80
N TYR A 209 -1.16 -23.97 -9.11
CA TYR A 209 -1.83 -23.36 -7.95
C TYR A 209 -0.85 -23.06 -6.81
N ASP A 210 -0.08 -24.07 -6.39
CA ASP A 210 0.89 -23.97 -5.30
C ASP A 210 1.94 -22.86 -5.53
N PRO A 211 2.67 -22.82 -6.66
CA PRO A 211 3.63 -21.75 -6.92
C PRO A 211 2.96 -20.37 -7.06
N LEU A 212 1.80 -20.28 -7.73
CA LEU A 212 1.05 -19.03 -7.85
C LEU A 212 0.66 -18.47 -6.48
N SER A 213 0.19 -19.33 -5.58
CA SER A 213 -0.19 -18.97 -4.22
C SER A 213 1.01 -18.41 -3.44
N VAL A 214 2.13 -19.14 -3.42
CA VAL A 214 3.34 -18.69 -2.73
C VAL A 214 3.85 -17.35 -3.28
N LEU A 215 3.97 -17.22 -4.60
CA LEU A 215 4.44 -15.99 -5.23
C LEU A 215 3.52 -14.81 -4.90
N THR A 216 2.20 -15.01 -4.97
CA THR A 216 1.19 -14.00 -4.61
C THR A 216 1.43 -13.48 -3.19
N PHE A 217 1.47 -14.37 -2.20
CA PHE A 217 1.61 -13.97 -0.80
C PHE A 217 2.98 -13.37 -0.49
N VAL A 218 4.07 -13.93 -1.04
CA VAL A 218 5.43 -13.41 -0.84
C VAL A 218 5.53 -11.97 -1.34
N PHE A 219 5.11 -11.72 -2.58
CA PHE A 219 5.22 -10.39 -3.18
C PHE A 219 4.27 -9.37 -2.55
N LEU A 220 3.03 -9.75 -2.22
CA LEU A 220 2.10 -8.87 -1.52
C LEU A 220 2.61 -8.53 -0.11
N CYS A 221 3.05 -9.52 0.66
CA CYS A 221 3.58 -9.30 2.01
C CYS A 221 4.83 -8.42 1.97
N ALA A 222 5.76 -8.70 1.05
CA ALA A 222 6.97 -7.89 0.88
C ALA A 222 6.62 -6.44 0.50
N GLY A 223 5.71 -6.24 -0.46
CA GLY A 223 5.26 -4.91 -0.88
C GLY A 223 4.68 -4.10 0.28
N PHE A 224 3.76 -4.68 1.06
CA PHE A 224 3.17 -4.00 2.22
C PHE A 224 4.15 -3.79 3.37
N ALA A 225 5.08 -4.71 3.61
CA ALA A 225 6.08 -4.60 4.68
C ALA A 225 7.16 -3.54 4.38
N ILE A 226 7.56 -3.40 3.12
CA ILE A 226 8.62 -2.47 2.70
C ILE A 226 8.09 -1.02 2.65
N GLN A 227 6.81 -0.82 2.33
CA GLN A 227 6.23 0.52 2.18
C GLN A 227 6.41 1.43 3.42
N PRO A 228 6.15 1.00 4.67
CA PRO A 228 6.45 1.79 5.88
C PRO A 228 7.94 2.07 6.07
N ALA A 229 8.81 1.09 5.78
CA ALA A 229 10.25 1.24 5.93
C ALA A 229 10.81 2.29 4.97
N VAL A 230 10.37 2.27 3.71
CA VAL A 230 10.73 3.27 2.69
C VAL A 230 10.25 4.66 3.08
N ARG A 231 8.98 4.80 3.51
CA ARG A 231 8.45 6.10 3.98
C ARG A 231 9.28 6.67 5.14
N ARG A 232 9.72 5.82 6.07
CA ARG A 232 10.54 6.25 7.21
C ARG A 232 11.96 6.63 6.80
N ALA A 233 12.55 5.90 5.86
CA ALA A 233 13.87 6.25 5.31
C ALA A 233 13.83 7.61 4.62
N GLN A 234 12.79 7.88 3.81
CA GLN A 234 12.60 9.16 3.15
C GLN A 234 12.36 10.31 4.13
N HIS A 235 11.50 10.12 5.14
CA HIS A 235 11.28 11.16 6.15
C HIS A 235 12.59 11.52 6.88
N ARG A 236 13.43 10.53 7.19
CA ARG A 236 14.74 10.78 7.80
C ARG A 236 15.72 11.45 6.84
N ALA A 237 15.73 11.03 5.58
CA ALA A 237 16.57 11.67 4.55
C ALA A 237 16.16 13.14 4.36
N ARG A 238 14.86 13.41 4.25
CA ARG A 238 14.30 14.77 4.16
C ARG A 238 14.66 15.60 5.38
N GLN A 239 14.47 15.07 6.59
CA GLN A 239 14.88 15.77 7.83
C GLN A 239 16.38 16.08 7.86
N ARG A 240 17.23 15.14 7.46
CA ARG A 240 18.68 15.37 7.38
C ARG A 240 19.02 16.45 6.35
N GLN A 241 18.35 16.44 5.20
CA GLN A 241 18.52 17.44 4.15
C GLN A 241 18.04 18.82 4.62
N THR A 242 16.90 18.90 5.30
CA THR A 242 16.41 20.14 5.92
C THR A 242 17.45 20.70 6.90
N VAL A 243 17.95 19.88 7.83
CA VAL A 243 18.97 20.31 8.81
C VAL A 243 20.28 20.73 8.12
N ALA A 244 20.70 20.01 7.07
CA ALA A 244 21.91 20.35 6.33
C ALA A 244 21.76 21.67 5.55
N LEU A 245 20.60 21.94 4.95
CA LEU A 245 20.29 23.20 4.27
C LEU A 245 20.22 24.36 5.27
N THR A 246 19.58 24.16 6.42
CA THR A 246 19.56 25.16 7.49
C THR A 246 20.97 25.51 7.96
N ALA A 247 21.83 24.52 8.19
CA ALA A 247 23.21 24.74 8.61
C ALA A 247 24.06 25.47 7.55
N GLN A 248 23.79 25.23 6.25
CA GLN A 248 24.46 25.95 5.16
C GLN A 248 24.00 27.41 5.07
N LEU A 249 22.72 27.69 5.37
CA LEU A 249 22.16 29.04 5.36
C LEU A 249 22.44 29.83 6.64
N GLU A 250 22.97 29.20 7.70
CA GLU A 250 23.18 29.82 9.01
C GLU A 250 24.13 31.04 8.95
N SER A 251 25.20 30.96 8.15
CA SER A 251 26.14 32.07 7.95
C SER A 251 25.46 33.29 7.31
N LEU A 252 24.65 33.03 6.27
CA LEU A 252 23.95 34.05 5.51
C LEU A 252 22.79 34.66 6.30
N TRP A 253 22.09 33.83 7.06
CA TRP A 253 21.09 34.26 8.02
C TRP A 253 21.69 35.19 9.08
N HIS A 254 22.85 34.85 9.65
CA HIS A 254 23.53 35.74 10.58
C HIS A 254 23.94 37.08 9.96
N GLN A 255 24.34 37.10 8.69
CA GLN A 255 24.63 38.35 7.97
C GLN A 255 23.37 39.18 7.76
N ALA A 256 22.27 38.55 7.31
CA ALA A 256 20.96 39.20 7.12
C ALA A 256 20.43 39.80 8.43
N THR A 257 20.50 39.06 9.54
CA THR A 257 20.03 39.49 10.85
C THR A 257 20.89 40.62 11.44
N ARG A 258 22.20 40.65 11.15
CA ARG A 258 23.05 41.80 11.50
C ARG A 258 22.70 43.05 10.70
N ALA A 259 22.40 42.90 9.41
CA ALA A 259 21.95 44.02 8.57
C ALA A 259 20.59 44.57 9.04
N ARG A 260 19.74 43.71 9.61
CA ARG A 260 18.41 44.08 10.14
C ARG A 260 18.15 43.55 11.56
N PRO A 261 18.65 44.24 12.61
CA PRO A 261 18.57 43.75 14.00
C PRO A 261 17.15 43.62 14.59
N GLY A 262 16.12 44.15 13.92
CA GLY A 262 14.78 44.36 14.48
C GLY A 262 13.79 43.18 14.38
N LEU A 263 14.11 42.10 13.67
CA LEU A 263 13.19 40.95 13.51
C LEU A 263 13.48 39.76 14.45
N SER A 264 14.70 39.65 14.96
CA SER A 264 15.19 38.44 15.64
C SER A 264 14.71 38.27 17.08
N GLN A 265 14.02 39.26 17.66
CA GLN A 265 13.57 39.23 19.08
C GLN A 265 12.15 38.67 19.28
N ALA A 266 11.46 38.23 18.22
CA ALA A 266 10.20 37.53 18.36
C ALA A 266 10.43 36.06 18.81
N ASP A 267 10.36 35.91 20.13
CA ASP A 267 10.07 34.73 20.96
C ASP A 267 11.00 33.50 20.87
N PRO A 268 11.94 33.35 21.83
CA PRO A 268 12.73 32.13 22.03
C PRO A 268 11.88 30.88 22.32
N LEU A 269 10.60 31.03 22.72
CA LEU A 269 9.70 29.91 23.02
C LEU A 269 9.04 29.30 21.78
N ALA A 270 9.06 29.99 20.63
CA ALA A 270 8.60 29.45 19.34
C ALA A 270 9.67 28.61 18.62
N ALA A 271 10.94 28.70 19.06
CA ALA A 271 12.04 27.88 18.60
C ALA A 271 12.07 26.51 19.32
N SER A 272 10.91 25.84 19.41
CA SER A 272 10.95 24.44 19.79
C SER A 272 11.67 23.67 18.68
N SER A 273 12.71 22.93 19.05
CA SER A 273 13.51 22.06 18.17
C SER A 273 12.71 20.92 17.52
N GLU A 274 11.38 20.96 17.59
CA GLU A 274 10.47 19.91 17.14
C GLU A 274 10.01 20.09 15.69
N ASP A 275 10.15 21.29 15.08
CA ASP A 275 9.80 21.53 13.67
C ASP A 275 10.98 22.06 12.81
N PRO A 276 11.80 21.15 12.24
CA PRO A 276 12.91 21.51 11.37
C PRO A 276 12.48 22.23 10.07
N GLU A 277 11.28 21.93 9.54
CA GLU A 277 10.79 22.55 8.31
C GLU A 277 10.30 23.98 8.58
N GLY A 278 9.60 24.19 9.70
CA GLY A 278 9.23 25.53 10.17
C GLY A 278 10.44 26.43 10.45
N HIS A 279 11.52 25.86 11.00
CA HIS A 279 12.77 26.59 11.21
C HIS A 279 13.45 26.97 9.88
N LEU A 280 13.56 26.04 8.93
CA LEU A 280 14.12 26.35 7.60
C LEU A 280 13.28 27.40 6.87
N HIS A 281 11.95 27.32 6.95
CA HIS A 281 11.05 28.33 6.36
C HIS A 281 11.30 29.72 6.92
N ARG A 282 11.44 29.84 8.24
CA ARG A 282 11.75 31.12 8.90
C ARG A 282 13.09 31.70 8.43
N VAL A 283 14.14 30.87 8.38
CA VAL A 283 15.47 31.29 7.91
C VAL A 283 15.39 31.87 6.50
N ILE A 284 14.68 31.20 5.58
CA ILE A 284 14.52 31.66 4.20
C ILE A 284 13.77 33.00 4.13
N VAL A 285 12.68 33.14 4.88
CA VAL A 285 11.87 34.39 4.90
C VAL A 285 12.70 35.56 5.41
N GLU A 286 13.45 35.39 6.50
CA GLU A 286 14.26 36.46 7.07
C GLU A 286 15.40 36.90 6.12
N ILE A 287 15.99 35.96 5.38
CA ILE A 287 16.97 36.26 4.34
C ILE A 287 16.33 37.02 3.17
N ARG A 288 15.17 36.57 2.67
CA ARG A 288 14.44 37.22 1.57
C ARG A 288 14.00 38.64 1.94
N ASP A 289 13.53 38.84 3.16
CA ASP A 289 13.16 40.16 3.66
C ASP A 289 14.36 41.11 3.67
N ALA A 290 15.55 40.61 4.05
CA ALA A 290 16.76 41.42 4.04
C ALA A 290 17.22 41.79 2.61
N MET A 291 16.95 40.94 1.62
CA MET A 291 17.25 41.23 0.21
C MET A 291 16.32 42.28 -0.40
N ILE A 292 15.06 42.35 0.06
CA ILE A 292 14.02 43.22 -0.53
C ILE A 292 14.01 44.61 0.13
N ASP A 293 14.45 44.72 1.39
CA ASP A 293 14.41 45.99 2.12
C ASP A 293 15.35 47.04 1.49
N PRO A 294 14.81 48.13 0.89
CA PRO A 294 15.61 49.13 0.18
C PRO A 294 16.46 49.99 1.12
N ARG A 295 16.30 49.84 2.44
CA ARG A 295 17.01 50.63 3.46
C ARG A 295 18.36 50.01 3.84
N ILE A 296 18.65 48.80 3.38
CA ILE A 296 19.88 48.07 3.69
C ILE A 296 20.57 47.63 2.40
N THR A 297 21.91 47.69 2.38
CA THR A 297 22.70 47.11 1.29
C THR A 297 23.09 45.70 1.70
N PHE A 298 22.33 44.71 1.23
CA PHE A 298 22.62 43.29 1.43
C PHE A 298 23.02 42.68 0.10
N ASP A 299 24.34 42.55 -0.13
CA ASP A 299 24.89 41.95 -1.34
C ASP A 299 25.02 40.43 -1.15
N ILE A 300 24.55 39.66 -2.11
CA ILE A 300 24.50 38.19 -2.06
C ILE A 300 25.30 37.62 -3.22
N SER A 301 26.17 36.65 -2.92
CA SER A 301 26.93 35.95 -3.95
C SER A 301 25.99 35.10 -4.83
N THR A 302 26.45 34.74 -6.03
CA THR A 302 25.72 33.81 -6.91
C THR A 302 25.52 32.45 -6.25
N ASP A 303 26.55 31.94 -5.57
CA ASP A 303 26.52 30.63 -4.90
C ASP A 303 25.51 30.60 -3.75
N ASP A 304 25.43 31.69 -2.99
CA ASP A 304 24.47 31.86 -1.89
C ASP A 304 23.02 31.98 -2.39
N ARG A 305 22.82 32.65 -3.53
CA ARG A 305 21.51 32.74 -4.19
C ARG A 305 21.05 31.35 -4.67
N ASP A 306 21.94 30.56 -5.26
CA ASP A 306 21.65 29.18 -5.68
C ASP A 306 21.31 28.28 -4.48
N LEU A 307 22.01 28.45 -3.34
CA LEU A 307 21.71 27.72 -2.11
C LEU A 307 20.33 28.08 -1.53
N LEU A 308 19.95 29.37 -1.57
CA LEU A 308 18.63 29.83 -1.13
C LEU A 308 17.52 29.25 -2.01
N GLU A 309 17.68 29.27 -3.33
CA GLU A 309 16.72 28.71 -4.28
C GLU A 309 16.54 27.19 -4.10
N ARG A 310 17.63 26.45 -3.83
CA ARG A 310 17.58 25.01 -3.52
C ARG A 310 16.87 24.72 -2.19
N ALA A 311 17.00 25.61 -1.21
CA ALA A 311 16.31 25.46 0.07
C ALA A 311 14.80 25.79 -0.06
N GLU A 312 14.45 26.80 -0.85
CA GLU A 312 13.07 27.12 -1.23
C GLU A 312 12.43 25.95 -2.00
N SER A 313 13.12 25.38 -3.00
CA SER A 313 12.60 24.25 -3.79
C SER A 313 12.37 22.99 -2.93
N HIS A 314 13.24 22.73 -1.95
CA HIS A 314 13.12 21.62 -1.00
C HIS A 314 11.89 21.76 -0.07
N LEU A 315 11.59 22.99 0.39
CA LEU A 315 10.40 23.26 1.20
C LEU A 315 9.11 23.12 0.40
N VAL A 316 9.07 23.66 -0.81
CA VAL A 316 7.90 23.58 -1.72
C VAL A 316 7.68 22.13 -2.20
N GLY A 317 8.72 21.28 -2.16
CA GLY A 317 8.66 19.88 -2.60
C GLY A 317 8.90 19.71 -4.10
N SER A 318 9.54 20.68 -4.75
CA SER A 318 9.69 20.79 -6.21
C SER A 318 10.76 19.87 -6.81
N ASP A 319 11.49 19.10 -6.00
CA ASP A 319 12.53 18.15 -6.43
C ASP A 319 12.01 16.98 -7.29
N SER A 320 10.72 16.91 -7.62
CA SER A 320 10.17 15.99 -8.62
C SER A 320 9.66 16.65 -9.91
N ALA A 321 9.73 17.98 -10.07
CA ALA A 321 9.12 18.67 -11.21
C ALA A 321 10.10 19.44 -12.12
N LEU A 322 11.36 19.65 -11.74
CA LEU A 322 12.29 20.51 -12.51
C LEU A 322 13.26 19.77 -13.46
N ALA A 323 12.99 18.50 -13.81
CA ALA A 323 13.70 17.82 -14.90
C ALA A 323 13.20 18.17 -16.31
N THR A 324 12.36 19.20 -16.46
CA THR A 324 11.93 19.72 -17.77
C THR A 324 12.15 21.23 -17.85
N THR A 325 13.42 21.63 -17.87
CA THR A 325 13.81 22.91 -18.46
C THR A 325 13.84 22.72 -19.99
N SER A 326 12.76 23.12 -20.67
CA SER A 326 12.88 23.56 -22.07
C SER A 326 13.32 25.01 -22.08
N PRO A 327 14.25 25.42 -22.96
CA PRO A 327 14.73 26.79 -23.02
C PRO A 327 13.63 27.69 -23.60
N VAL A 328 13.36 28.79 -22.91
CA VAL A 328 12.58 29.92 -23.44
C VAL A 328 13.41 30.56 -24.55
N PRO A 329 12.93 30.65 -25.81
CA PRO A 329 13.63 31.40 -26.82
C PRO A 329 13.44 32.90 -26.56
N TYR A 330 14.58 33.56 -26.44
CA TYR A 330 14.76 35.01 -26.48
C TYR A 330 14.13 35.55 -27.78
N VAL A 331 13.11 36.41 -27.68
CA VAL A 331 12.62 37.18 -28.82
C VAL A 331 13.34 38.53 -28.75
N GLU A 332 14.29 38.68 -29.65
CA GLU A 332 15.01 39.92 -29.96
C GLU A 332 14.03 41.07 -30.30
N GLU A 333 14.39 42.24 -29.80
CA GLU A 333 13.94 43.54 -30.25
C GLU A 333 14.02 43.67 -31.78
N ARG A 334 13.00 44.26 -32.38
CA ARG A 334 13.18 45.04 -33.60
C ARG A 334 12.35 46.32 -33.54
N GLU A 335 13.05 47.41 -33.29
CA GLU A 335 12.70 48.73 -33.80
C GLU A 335 12.78 48.73 -35.34
N SER A 336 11.68 49.09 -36.00
CA SER A 336 11.58 50.00 -37.18
C SER A 336 10.18 49.94 -37.77
#